data_AF-A0A3B8XMW8-F1
#
_entry.id   AF-A0A3B8XMW8-F1
#
_cell.length_a   1.000
_cell.length_b   1.000
_cell.length_c   1.000
_cell.angle_alpha   90.00
_cell.angle_beta   90.00
_cell.angle_gamma   90.00
#
_symmetry.space_group_name_H-M   'P 1'
#
loop_
_entity.id
_entity.type
_entity.pdbx_description
1 polymer ?
#
loop_
_entity_poly.entity_id
_entity_poly.type
_entity_poly.pdbx_seq_one_letter_code
_entity_poly.pdbx_strand_id
1 'polypeptide(L)'
;MRERVSPRLRRALVIAGVVFRFLLFFGGLGFALWFAFIHFPDAWNPFVPPRIEDKPNMVTGLKLRGLTGEYDICVSVVRASGTKYRRDAIPSKSEGCGMPQGLTLEQSRISYGGGIQLTCPATAALLMWERHVVAPAAEEHLGSEVVRIRHYGTYACRNVNHSESGRRSGHARGDAIDIAGFDLADGRKVSVLK
;
A
#
# COMPACT_ATOMS: atom_id res chain seq x y z
N MET A 1 -30.24 -37.62 -54.73
CA MET A 1 -30.84 -36.27 -54.76
C MET A 1 -30.27 -35.46 -53.61
N ARG A 2 -29.55 -34.36 -53.86
CA ARG A 2 -29.21 -33.40 -52.79
C ARG A 2 -30.35 -32.38 -52.73
N GLU A 3 -31.15 -32.44 -51.67
CA GLU A 3 -32.16 -31.41 -51.40
C GLU A 3 -31.45 -30.05 -51.25
N ARG A 4 -31.72 -29.14 -52.18
CA ARG A 4 -31.21 -27.77 -52.11
C ARG A 4 -32.06 -27.00 -51.11
N VAL A 5 -31.51 -26.78 -49.92
CA VAL A 5 -32.07 -25.91 -48.87
C VAL A 5 -32.48 -24.56 -49.49
N SER A 6 -33.71 -24.10 -49.22
CA SER A 6 -34.22 -22.88 -49.84
C SER A 6 -33.39 -21.64 -49.44
N PRO A 7 -33.22 -20.64 -50.34
CA PRO A 7 -32.45 -19.44 -50.04
C PRO A 7 -32.95 -18.67 -48.81
N ARG A 8 -34.26 -18.71 -48.54
CA ARG A 8 -34.89 -18.11 -47.36
C ARG A 8 -34.49 -18.84 -46.08
N LEU A 9 -34.51 -20.17 -46.09
CA LEU A 9 -34.09 -20.99 -44.95
C LEU A 9 -32.59 -20.84 -44.68
N ARG A 10 -31.75 -20.76 -45.72
CA ARG A 10 -30.31 -20.48 -45.57
C ARG A 10 -30.06 -19.11 -44.94
N ARG A 11 -30.79 -18.05 -45.37
CA ARG A 11 -30.68 -16.71 -44.76
C ARG A 11 -31.14 -16.70 -43.30
N ALA A 12 -32.25 -17.36 -42.99
CA ALA A 12 -32.76 -17.46 -41.62
C ALA A 12 -31.77 -18.17 -40.68
N LEU A 13 -31.15 -19.27 -41.13
CA LEU A 13 -30.13 -19.99 -40.36
C LEU A 13 -28.86 -19.16 -40.15
N VAL A 14 -28.43 -18.38 -41.15
CA VAL A 14 -27.29 -17.45 -41.01
C VAL A 14 -27.62 -16.36 -39.99
N ILE A 15 -28.79 -15.73 -40.08
CA ILE A 15 -29.21 -14.69 -39.12
C ILE A 15 -29.32 -15.26 -37.71
N ALA A 16 -29.97 -16.41 -37.53
CA ALA A 16 -30.07 -17.09 -36.23
C ALA A 16 -28.68 -17.43 -35.68
N GLY A 17 -27.76 -17.90 -36.53
CA GLY A 17 -26.38 -18.15 -36.13
C GLY A 17 -25.59 -16.89 -35.77
N VAL A 18 -25.85 -15.75 -36.40
CA VAL A 18 -25.23 -14.46 -36.04
C VAL A 18 -25.79 -13.95 -34.72
N VAL A 19 -27.12 -13.97 -34.55
CA VAL A 19 -27.80 -13.57 -33.31
C VAL A 19 -27.35 -14.43 -32.14
N PHE A 20 -27.28 -15.76 -32.32
CA PHE A 20 -26.82 -16.67 -31.28
C PHE A 20 -25.37 -16.40 -30.85
N ARG A 21 -24.45 -16.18 -31.82
CA ARG A 21 -23.06 -15.80 -31.52
C ARG A 21 -22.97 -14.45 -30.81
N PHE A 22 -23.81 -13.49 -31.18
CA PHE A 22 -23.87 -12.19 -30.54
C PHE A 22 -24.35 -12.32 -29.09
N LEU A 23 -25.43 -13.06 -28.84
CA LEU A 23 -25.93 -13.32 -27.49
C LEU A 23 -24.90 -14.05 -26.62
N LEU A 24 -24.19 -15.03 -27.17
CA LEU A 24 -23.10 -15.71 -26.45
C LEU A 24 -21.95 -14.75 -26.12
N PHE A 25 -21.56 -13.88 -27.06
CA PHE A 25 -20.46 -12.94 -26.84
C PHE A 25 -20.82 -11.89 -25.78
N PHE A 26 -21.95 -11.20 -25.92
CA PHE A 26 -22.34 -10.15 -24.98
C PHE A 26 -22.81 -10.72 -23.63
N GLY A 27 -23.49 -11.88 -23.63
CA GLY A 27 -23.84 -12.60 -22.41
C GLY A 27 -22.59 -13.09 -21.67
N GLY A 28 -21.62 -13.66 -22.40
CA GLY A 28 -20.34 -14.08 -21.85
C GLY A 28 -19.49 -12.91 -21.34
N LEU A 29 -19.44 -11.79 -22.06
CA LEU A 29 -18.77 -10.57 -21.63
C LEU A 29 -19.43 -9.99 -20.38
N GLY A 30 -20.76 -9.92 -20.35
CA GLY A 30 -21.53 -9.47 -19.19
C GLY A 30 -21.30 -10.36 -17.97
N PHE A 31 -21.33 -11.68 -18.15
CA PHE A 31 -21.03 -12.64 -17.08
C PHE A 31 -19.59 -12.51 -16.58
N ALA A 32 -18.61 -12.37 -17.48
CA ALA A 32 -17.21 -12.19 -17.11
C ALA A 32 -16.98 -10.88 -16.34
N LEU A 33 -17.62 -9.78 -16.73
CA LEU A 33 -17.55 -8.51 -16.02
C LEU A 33 -18.23 -8.58 -14.64
N TRP A 34 -19.41 -9.20 -14.56
CA TRP A 34 -20.10 -9.42 -13.29
C TRP A 34 -19.27 -10.31 -12.35
N PHE A 35 -18.73 -11.41 -12.86
CA PHE A 35 -17.88 -12.33 -12.10
C PHE A 35 -16.60 -11.64 -11.63
N ALA A 36 -15.94 -10.87 -12.50
CA ALA A 36 -14.79 -10.06 -12.13
C ALA A 36 -15.15 -9.04 -11.04
N PHE A 37 -16.24 -8.30 -11.16
CA PHE A 37 -16.62 -7.29 -10.17
C PHE A 37 -16.89 -7.89 -8.78
N ILE A 38 -17.53 -9.06 -8.71
CA ILE A 38 -17.91 -9.70 -7.44
C ILE A 38 -16.76 -10.51 -6.82
N HIS A 39 -15.97 -11.20 -7.63
CA HIS A 39 -14.96 -12.15 -7.14
C HIS A 39 -13.53 -11.65 -7.24
N PHE A 40 -13.27 -10.47 -7.83
CA PHE A 40 -11.91 -9.94 -7.90
C PHE A 40 -11.45 -9.42 -6.52
N PRO A 41 -10.37 -9.97 -5.94
CA PRO A 41 -9.99 -9.64 -4.57
C PRO A 41 -9.60 -8.17 -4.38
N ASP A 42 -10.01 -7.55 -3.27
CA ASP A 42 -9.65 -6.18 -2.90
C ASP A 42 -8.14 -5.91 -2.90
N ALA A 43 -7.34 -6.94 -2.60
CA ALA A 43 -5.89 -6.87 -2.59
C ALA A 43 -5.34 -6.37 -3.95
N TRP A 44 -6.01 -6.71 -5.05
CA TRP A 44 -5.64 -6.33 -6.41
C TRP A 44 -6.42 -5.13 -6.96
N ASN A 45 -7.39 -4.59 -6.20
CA ASN A 45 -8.19 -3.45 -6.59
C ASN A 45 -7.49 -2.13 -6.18
N PRO A 46 -7.08 -1.27 -7.14
CA PRO A 46 -6.39 -0.02 -6.84
C PRO A 46 -7.30 1.08 -6.25
N PHE A 47 -8.63 0.91 -6.32
CA PHE A 47 -9.62 1.90 -5.88
C PHE A 47 -10.17 1.64 -4.48
N VAL A 48 -9.75 0.57 -3.82
CA VAL A 48 -10.09 0.26 -2.43
C VAL A 48 -8.89 0.64 -1.55
N PRO A 49 -9.08 1.14 -0.32
CA PRO A 49 -7.97 1.36 0.59
C PRO A 49 -7.14 0.07 0.81
N PRO A 50 -5.81 0.18 1.01
CA PRO A 50 -4.99 -0.98 1.33
C PRO A 50 -5.33 -1.50 2.73
N ARG A 51 -5.26 -2.82 2.93
CA ARG A 51 -5.18 -3.42 4.27
C ARG A 51 -3.72 -3.73 4.56
N ILE A 52 -3.28 -3.49 5.79
CA ILE A 52 -1.89 -3.73 6.18
C ILE A 52 -1.56 -5.23 6.14
N GLU A 53 -2.56 -6.09 6.33
CA GLU A 53 -2.45 -7.54 6.38
C GLU A 53 -2.32 -8.18 4.98
N ASP A 54 -2.80 -7.51 3.94
CA ASP A 54 -2.74 -8.03 2.57
C ASP A 54 -1.28 -8.08 2.09
N LYS A 55 -0.87 -9.18 1.46
CA LYS A 55 0.48 -9.31 0.89
C LYS A 55 0.72 -8.23 -0.18
N PRO A 56 1.85 -7.49 -0.11
CA PRO A 56 2.20 -6.53 -1.14
C PRO A 56 2.23 -7.15 -2.53
N ASN A 57 1.68 -6.44 -3.51
CA ASN A 57 1.60 -6.82 -4.90
C ASN A 57 1.80 -5.59 -5.81
N MET A 58 1.63 -5.76 -7.12
CA MET A 58 1.89 -4.71 -8.11
C MET A 58 1.06 -3.43 -7.92
N VAL A 59 -0.14 -3.50 -7.32
CA VAL A 59 -0.98 -2.32 -7.08
C VAL A 59 -0.76 -1.70 -5.71
N THR A 60 -0.08 -2.37 -4.78
CA THR A 60 0.11 -1.87 -3.40
C THR A 60 0.72 -0.48 -3.36
N GLY A 61 1.75 -0.20 -4.18
CA GLY A 61 2.36 1.12 -4.25
C GLY A 61 1.42 2.21 -4.80
N LEU A 62 0.43 1.85 -5.63
CA LEU A 62 -0.62 2.77 -6.08
C LEU A 62 -1.64 3.00 -4.96
N LYS A 63 -2.07 1.94 -4.26
CA LYS A 63 -2.99 2.03 -3.12
C LYS A 63 -2.43 2.92 -2.00
N LEU A 64 -1.15 2.75 -1.64
CA LEU A 64 -0.47 3.59 -0.65
C LEU A 64 -0.35 5.05 -1.10
N ARG A 65 -0.02 5.29 -2.37
CA ARG A 65 -0.01 6.65 -2.94
C ARG A 65 -1.38 7.31 -2.90
N GLY A 66 -2.45 6.53 -3.13
CA GLY A 66 -3.84 6.99 -3.05
C GLY A 66 -4.27 7.47 -1.67
N LEU A 67 -3.51 7.16 -0.61
CA LEU A 67 -3.75 7.71 0.73
C LEU A 67 -3.29 9.18 0.85
N THR A 68 -2.50 9.67 -0.10
CA THR A 68 -2.02 11.06 -0.11
C THR A 68 -3.18 12.01 -0.34
N GLY A 69 -3.43 12.91 0.60
CA GLY A 69 -4.56 13.84 0.54
C GLY A 69 -5.85 13.29 1.17
N GLU A 70 -5.93 11.98 1.42
CA GLU A 70 -7.10 11.31 1.99
C GLU A 70 -6.87 10.92 3.46
N TYR A 71 -6.67 11.92 4.32
CA TYR A 71 -6.19 11.71 5.69
C TYR A 71 -7.10 10.79 6.53
N ASP A 72 -8.42 11.00 6.52
CA ASP A 72 -9.33 10.19 7.33
C ASP A 72 -9.42 8.74 6.83
N ILE A 73 -9.34 8.53 5.52
CA ILE A 73 -9.24 7.18 4.92
C ILE A 73 -7.95 6.52 5.38
N CYS A 74 -6.82 7.21 5.31
CA CYS A 74 -5.55 6.69 5.78
C CYS A 74 -5.59 6.32 7.27
N VAL A 75 -6.17 7.18 8.12
CA VAL A 75 -6.32 6.90 9.54
C VAL A 75 -7.15 5.64 9.77
N SER A 76 -8.15 5.36 8.93
CA SER A 76 -8.92 4.11 9.00
C SER A 76 -8.07 2.87 8.70
N VAL A 77 -7.13 2.97 7.75
CA VAL A 77 -6.17 1.89 7.41
C VAL A 77 -5.23 1.62 8.58
N VAL A 78 -4.64 2.67 9.16
CA VAL A 78 -3.75 2.52 10.32
C VAL A 78 -4.52 1.95 11.52
N ARG A 79 -5.74 2.41 11.77
CA ARG A 79 -6.61 1.87 12.83
C ARG A 79 -6.88 0.38 12.67
N ALA A 80 -7.20 -0.06 11.45
CA ALA A 80 -7.50 -1.46 11.16
C ALA A 80 -6.31 -2.41 11.45
N SER A 81 -5.07 -1.89 11.43
CA SER A 81 -3.87 -2.68 11.76
C SER A 81 -3.72 -2.99 13.27
N GLY A 82 -4.53 -2.39 14.14
CA GLY A 82 -4.49 -2.61 15.59
C GLY A 82 -3.34 -1.90 16.32
N THR A 83 -2.61 -1.00 15.66
CA THR A 83 -1.55 -0.21 16.27
C THR A 83 -2.10 0.91 17.16
N LYS A 84 -1.34 1.30 18.20
CA LYS A 84 -1.70 2.48 19.02
C LYS A 84 -1.06 3.70 18.40
N TYR A 85 -1.90 4.69 18.12
CA TYR A 85 -1.49 5.94 17.51
C TYR A 85 -2.35 7.09 18.03
N ARG A 86 -1.82 8.30 17.89
CA ARG A 86 -2.53 9.55 18.13
C ARG A 86 -2.41 10.45 16.91
N ARG A 87 -3.48 11.16 16.54
CA ARG A 87 -3.42 12.22 15.52
C ARG A 87 -2.46 13.31 16.00
N ASP A 88 -1.62 13.79 15.10
CA ASP A 88 -0.57 14.74 15.47
C ASP A 88 -0.20 15.69 14.32
N ALA A 89 0.53 16.75 14.67
CA ALA A 89 1.04 17.71 13.72
C ALA A 89 2.39 18.28 14.19
N ILE A 90 3.25 18.63 13.24
CA ILE A 90 4.51 19.34 13.48
C ILE A 90 4.38 20.74 12.90
N PRO A 91 4.21 21.79 13.73
CA PRO A 91 4.14 23.15 13.23
C PRO A 91 5.51 23.62 12.74
N SER A 92 5.52 24.44 11.70
CA SER A 92 6.74 25.10 11.22
C SER A 92 6.41 26.43 10.54
N LYS A 93 7.28 27.42 10.72
CA LYS A 93 7.23 28.71 10.02
C LYS A 93 8.05 28.71 8.73
N SER A 94 8.91 27.70 8.56
CA SER A 94 9.80 27.60 7.39
C SER A 94 9.07 26.97 6.22
N GLU A 95 9.18 27.60 5.05
CA GLU A 95 8.51 27.12 3.84
C GLU A 95 8.93 25.68 3.48
N GLY A 96 7.91 24.85 3.24
CA GLY A 96 8.07 23.45 2.87
C GLY A 96 8.48 22.52 4.02
N CYS A 97 8.48 23.02 5.25
CA CYS A 97 8.69 22.24 6.46
C CYS A 97 7.42 22.14 7.31
N GLY A 98 7.40 21.13 8.18
CA GLY A 98 6.27 20.83 9.05
C GLY A 98 5.37 19.75 8.47
N MET A 99 4.49 19.25 9.32
CA MET A 99 3.58 18.16 9.03
C MET A 99 2.19 18.54 9.56
N PRO A 100 1.31 19.12 8.73
CA PRO A 100 0.03 19.64 9.20
C PRO A 100 -0.93 18.53 9.65
N GLN A 101 -0.82 17.34 9.04
CA GLN A 101 -1.60 16.17 9.38
C GLN A 101 -0.70 14.94 9.36
N GLY A 102 -0.55 14.31 10.52
CA GLY A 102 0.19 13.07 10.66
C GLY A 102 -0.25 12.32 11.91
N LEU A 103 0.56 11.35 12.30
CA LEU A 103 0.33 10.47 13.42
C LEU A 103 1.60 10.40 14.28
N THR A 104 1.42 10.37 15.59
CA THR A 104 2.39 9.74 16.48
C THR A 104 2.03 8.27 16.56
N LEU A 105 2.90 7.39 16.07
CA LEU A 105 2.82 5.94 16.28
C LEU A 105 3.42 5.64 17.66
N GLU A 106 2.56 5.30 18.63
CA GLU A 106 2.95 5.08 20.03
C GLU A 106 3.36 3.63 20.26
N GLN A 107 2.67 2.69 19.60
CA GLN A 107 2.97 1.27 19.69
C GLN A 107 2.69 0.58 18.34
N SER A 108 3.72 -0.06 17.80
CA SER A 108 3.63 -0.99 16.67
C SER A 108 3.90 -2.43 17.12
N ARG A 109 3.92 -3.36 16.17
CA ARG A 109 4.35 -4.76 16.40
C ARG A 109 5.81 -4.81 16.82
N ILE A 110 6.65 -3.98 16.21
CA ILE A 110 8.07 -3.85 16.55
C ILE A 110 8.30 -2.52 17.26
N SER A 111 9.08 -2.53 18.35
CA SER A 111 9.33 -1.31 19.13
C SER A 111 10.26 -0.35 18.41
N TYR A 112 9.99 0.95 18.48
CA TYR A 112 10.93 2.02 18.09
C TYR A 112 11.65 2.62 19.30
N GLY A 113 11.30 2.18 20.52
CA GLY A 113 11.83 2.72 21.77
C GLY A 113 11.23 4.04 22.23
N GLY A 114 10.09 4.41 21.65
CA GLY A 114 9.37 5.64 21.89
C GLY A 114 8.37 5.87 20.76
N GLY A 115 7.53 6.89 20.92
CA GLY A 115 6.64 7.31 19.85
C GLY A 115 7.41 7.94 18.70
N ILE A 116 7.04 7.61 17.46
CA ILE A 116 7.59 8.24 16.26
C ILE A 116 6.51 9.01 15.51
N GLN A 117 6.88 10.16 14.95
CA GLN A 117 5.95 11.06 14.26
C GLN A 117 6.12 10.96 12.75
N LEU A 118 5.07 10.59 12.03
CA LEU A 118 5.09 10.44 10.57
C LEU A 118 3.79 10.97 9.96
N THR A 119 3.80 11.28 8.66
CA THR A 119 2.55 11.44 7.90
C THR A 119 1.75 10.14 8.01
N CYS A 120 0.42 10.23 7.88
CA CYS A 120 -0.39 9.01 7.91
C CYS A 120 0.02 8.02 6.79
N PRO A 121 0.20 8.44 5.51
CA PRO A 121 0.63 7.53 4.45
C PRO A 121 2.00 6.88 4.75
N ALA A 122 2.97 7.63 5.28
CA ALA A 122 4.26 7.07 5.69
C ALA A 122 4.11 6.07 6.84
N THR A 123 3.22 6.33 7.81
CA THR A 123 2.89 5.39 8.88
C THR A 123 2.31 4.09 8.30
N ALA A 124 1.32 4.17 7.41
CA ALA A 124 0.73 2.99 6.77
C ALA A 124 1.77 2.17 5.98
N ALA A 125 2.63 2.84 5.22
CA ALA A 125 3.73 2.20 4.50
C ALA A 125 4.73 1.52 5.45
N LEU A 126 5.06 2.16 6.57
CA LEU A 126 5.98 1.63 7.58
C LEU A 126 5.43 0.34 8.20
N LEU A 127 4.15 0.33 8.59
CA LEU A 127 3.50 -0.85 9.16
C LEU A 127 3.44 -2.03 8.17
N MET A 128 3.24 -1.73 6.89
CA MET A 128 3.29 -2.75 5.84
C MET A 128 4.71 -3.29 5.63
N TRP A 129 5.73 -2.43 5.69
CA TRP A 129 7.14 -2.83 5.62
C TRP A 129 7.55 -3.69 6.83
N GLU A 130 7.16 -3.32 8.04
CA GLU A 130 7.40 -4.13 9.24
C GLU A 130 6.86 -5.56 9.08
N ARG A 131 5.60 -5.67 8.65
CA ARG A 131 4.89 -6.96 8.56
C ARG A 131 5.43 -7.86 7.44
N HIS A 132 5.64 -7.30 6.25
CA HIS A 132 5.86 -8.09 5.04
C HIS A 132 7.32 -8.13 4.58
N VAL A 133 8.18 -7.28 5.14
CA VAL A 133 9.59 -7.23 4.78
C VAL A 133 10.47 -7.52 6.00
N VAL A 134 10.34 -6.74 7.07
CA VAL A 134 11.25 -6.85 8.23
C VAL A 134 11.09 -8.19 8.94
N ALA A 135 9.85 -8.53 9.35
CA ALA A 135 9.62 -9.75 10.10
C ALA A 135 10.00 -11.03 9.31
N PRO A 136 9.58 -11.22 8.04
CA PRO A 136 9.98 -12.39 7.27
C PRO A 136 11.49 -12.46 7.01
N ALA A 137 12.14 -11.33 6.67
CA ALA A 137 13.58 -11.32 6.40
C ALA A 137 14.41 -11.63 7.65
N ALA A 138 13.96 -11.23 8.82
CA ALA A 138 14.63 -11.53 10.08
C ALA A 138 14.57 -13.03 10.41
N GLU A 139 13.41 -13.65 10.23
CA GLU A 139 13.27 -15.11 10.36
C GLU A 139 14.13 -15.85 9.34
N GLU A 140 14.05 -15.46 8.06
CA GLU A 140 14.74 -16.16 6.97
C GLU A 140 16.27 -16.04 7.05
N HIS A 141 16.79 -14.84 7.31
CA HIS A 141 18.22 -14.56 7.20
C HIS A 141 18.94 -14.54 8.53
N LEU A 142 18.23 -14.28 9.63
CA LEU A 142 18.82 -14.16 10.96
C LEU A 142 18.35 -15.26 11.89
N GLY A 143 17.24 -15.96 11.59
CA GLY A 143 16.68 -17.01 12.44
C GLY A 143 16.18 -16.49 13.79
N SER A 144 15.79 -15.21 13.86
CA SER A 144 15.39 -14.55 15.09
C SER A 144 14.51 -13.33 14.81
N GLU A 145 13.43 -13.18 15.57
CA GLU A 145 12.49 -12.07 15.44
C GLU A 145 13.17 -10.72 15.74
N VAL A 146 12.78 -9.66 15.02
CA VAL A 146 13.12 -8.29 15.39
C VAL A 146 12.19 -7.80 16.48
N VAL A 147 12.75 -7.42 17.63
CA VAL A 147 11.99 -6.85 18.76
C VAL A 147 12.06 -5.32 18.80
N ARG A 148 13.09 -4.74 18.19
CA ARG A 148 13.24 -3.28 18.10
C ARG A 148 13.86 -2.83 16.79
N ILE A 149 13.32 -1.77 16.22
CA ILE A 149 13.92 -0.99 15.14
C ILE A 149 14.58 0.26 15.72
N ARG A 150 15.88 0.41 15.49
CA ARG A 150 16.64 1.62 15.82
C ARG A 150 16.59 2.57 14.63
N HIS A 151 16.39 3.85 14.90
CA HIS A 151 16.24 4.89 13.87
C HIS A 151 16.93 6.19 14.27
N TYR A 152 17.26 7.04 13.31
CA TYR A 152 17.85 8.37 13.53
C TYR A 152 16.80 9.49 13.62
N GLY A 153 15.54 9.17 13.35
CA GLY A 153 14.42 10.11 13.48
C GLY A 153 13.54 10.12 12.25
N THR A 154 12.48 10.90 12.34
CA THR A 154 11.43 11.01 11.32
C THR A 154 11.20 12.45 10.82
N TYR A 155 11.73 13.45 11.54
CA TYR A 155 11.57 14.84 11.19
C TYR A 155 12.89 15.60 11.30
N ALA A 156 13.24 16.30 10.21
CA ALA A 156 14.32 17.27 10.16
C ALA A 156 14.06 18.25 9.00
N CYS A 157 13.86 19.53 9.32
CA CYS A 157 13.64 20.57 8.32
C CYS A 157 14.95 20.87 7.55
N ARG A 158 15.17 20.15 6.45
CA ARG A 158 16.35 20.30 5.58
C ARG A 158 16.04 19.96 4.13
N ASN A 159 16.89 20.42 3.22
CA ASN A 159 16.86 19.99 1.82
C ASN A 159 17.47 18.59 1.66
N VAL A 160 17.22 17.98 0.51
CA VAL A 160 17.88 16.73 0.11
C VAL A 160 19.40 16.93 0.15
N ASN A 161 20.12 15.92 0.68
CA ASN A 161 21.58 15.91 0.82
C ASN A 161 22.16 17.13 1.55
N HIS A 162 21.39 17.77 2.43
CA HIS A 162 21.81 18.98 3.16
C HIS A 162 22.20 20.16 2.24
N SER A 163 21.70 20.19 1.00
CA SER A 163 21.98 21.30 0.09
C SER A 163 21.42 22.63 0.62
N GLU A 164 22.10 23.73 0.35
CA GLU A 164 21.63 25.07 0.75
C GLU A 164 20.36 25.49 0.00
N SER A 165 20.12 24.95 -1.19
CA SER A 165 18.96 25.29 -2.04
C SER A 165 18.31 24.04 -2.64
N GLY A 166 17.13 24.21 -3.25
CA GLY A 166 16.44 23.15 -3.97
C GLY A 166 15.37 22.41 -3.17
N ARG A 167 15.13 21.14 -3.54
CA ARG A 167 13.98 20.36 -3.06
C ARG A 167 14.10 19.96 -1.59
N ARG A 168 13.02 20.14 -0.83
CA ARG A 168 12.88 19.67 0.56
C ARG A 168 12.94 18.13 0.64
N SER A 169 13.60 17.63 1.69
CA SER A 169 13.62 16.21 2.03
C SER A 169 12.25 15.74 2.51
N GLY A 170 11.96 14.43 2.43
CA GLY A 170 10.77 13.83 3.07
C GLY A 170 10.76 14.06 4.59
N HIS A 171 11.94 14.06 5.22
CA HIS A 171 12.12 14.41 6.63
C HIS A 171 11.63 15.82 6.98
N ALA A 172 11.65 16.77 6.03
CA ALA A 172 11.15 18.11 6.28
C ALA A 172 9.62 18.13 6.50
N ARG A 173 8.92 17.05 6.10
CA ARG A 173 7.46 16.91 6.15
C ARG A 173 6.98 15.77 7.04
N GLY A 174 7.90 15.10 7.76
CA GLY A 174 7.57 13.89 8.51
C GLY A 174 7.22 12.69 7.60
N ASP A 175 7.67 12.70 6.35
CA ASP A 175 7.32 11.68 5.34
C ASP A 175 8.47 10.68 5.10
N ALA A 176 9.35 10.53 6.10
CA ALA A 176 10.52 9.67 6.03
C ALA A 176 10.95 9.21 7.43
N ILE A 177 11.64 8.08 7.49
CA ILE A 177 12.33 7.58 8.67
C ILE A 177 13.69 7.03 8.24
N ASP A 178 14.74 7.35 8.98
CA ASP A 178 16.08 6.83 8.73
C ASP A 178 16.36 5.66 9.68
N ILE A 179 16.53 4.44 9.14
CA ILE A 179 16.74 3.21 9.92
C ILE A 179 18.24 3.04 10.22
N ALA A 180 18.58 2.87 11.49
CA ALA A 180 19.94 2.66 11.96
C ALA A 180 20.30 1.17 12.11
N GLY A 181 19.32 0.34 12.47
CA GLY A 181 19.54 -1.07 12.75
C GLY A 181 18.37 -1.75 13.46
N PHE A 182 18.60 -2.99 13.87
CA PHE A 182 17.63 -3.86 14.50
C PHE A 182 18.22 -4.47 15.77
N ASP A 183 17.37 -4.71 16.78
CA ASP A 183 17.68 -5.57 17.91
C ASP A 183 16.79 -6.82 17.81
N LEU A 184 17.40 -7.98 17.96
CA LEU A 184 16.75 -9.28 17.80
C LEU A 184 16.33 -9.87 19.15
N ALA A 185 15.37 -10.79 19.13
CA ALA A 185 14.84 -11.46 20.31
C ALA A 185 15.92 -12.26 21.08
N ASP A 186 16.95 -12.75 20.39
CA ASP A 186 18.10 -13.44 21.00
C ASP A 186 19.20 -12.51 21.54
N GLY A 187 18.97 -11.20 21.52
CA GLY A 187 19.90 -10.20 22.06
C GLY A 187 20.95 -9.68 21.07
N ARG A 188 21.04 -10.25 19.85
CA ARG A 188 21.93 -9.71 18.82
C ARG A 188 21.45 -8.32 18.36
N LYS A 189 22.42 -7.50 17.96
CA LYS A 189 22.19 -6.17 17.39
C LYS A 189 22.76 -6.12 15.99
N VAL A 190 21.92 -5.83 15.00
CA VAL A 190 22.31 -5.74 13.59
C VAL A 190 22.32 -4.27 13.18
N SER A 191 23.45 -3.78 12.70
CA SER A 191 23.58 -2.43 12.17
C SER A 191 23.31 -2.43 10.66
N VAL A 192 22.66 -1.39 10.14
CA VAL A 192 22.60 -1.16 8.68
C VAL A 192 23.92 -0.58 8.16
N LEU A 193 24.65 0.13 9.03
CA LEU A 193 26.02 0.57 8.74
C LEU A 193 26.98 -0.62 8.87
N LYS A 194 27.95 -0.68 7.95
CA LYS A 194 29.04 -1.67 7.94
C LYS A 194 29.97 -1.52 9.14
#